data_AF-A0A3S0BDL4-F1
#
_entry.id   AF-A0A3S0BDL4-F1
#
_cell.length_a   1.000
_cell.length_b   1.000
_cell.length_c   1.000
_cell.angle_alpha   90.00
_cell.angle_beta   90.00
_cell.angle_gamma   90.00
#
_symmetry.space_group_name_H-M   'P 1'
#
loop_
_entity.id
_entity.type
_entity.pdbx_description
1 polymer ?
#
loop_
_entity_poly.entity_id
_entity_poly.type
_entity_poly.pdbx_seq_one_letter_code
_entity_poly.pdbx_strand_id
1 'polypeptide(L)'
;MRGRLHLVLLAGLAAGGCTSLPAGLAPTSAEHACRAVLDPPADGSDPWFRLGNALAEAGDYDAAERAYRESLRRRPDPRTRHNLALVQLQLGLTGLQAAAAALPADDPARVASRAYLHELRQTLP
;
A
#
# COMPACT_ATOMS: atom_id res chain seq x y z
N MET A 1 -21.36 20.85 -5.26
CA MET A 1 -21.62 19.39 -5.11
C MET A 1 -20.94 18.52 -6.19
N ARG A 2 -19.75 18.88 -6.70
CA ARG A 2 -19.01 18.12 -7.73
C ARG A 2 -17.77 17.37 -7.23
N GLY A 3 -17.38 17.56 -5.96
CA GLY A 3 -16.16 16.95 -5.38
C GLY A 3 -16.32 15.50 -4.88
N ARG A 4 -17.54 15.08 -4.51
CA ARG A 4 -17.79 13.72 -3.97
C ARG A 4 -17.83 12.63 -5.05
N LEU A 5 -18.29 12.96 -6.26
CA LEU A 5 -18.45 12.01 -7.36
C LEU A 5 -17.11 11.55 -7.95
N HIS A 6 -16.10 12.42 -8.02
CA HIS A 6 -14.77 12.01 -8.47
C HIS A 6 -14.10 11.05 -7.49
N LEU A 7 -14.25 11.27 -6.17
CA LEU A 7 -13.63 10.45 -5.13
C LEU A 7 -14.21 9.02 -5.04
N VAL A 8 -15.52 8.85 -5.26
CA VAL A 8 -16.15 7.51 -5.33
C VAL A 8 -15.62 6.72 -6.52
N LEU A 9 -15.30 7.38 -7.64
CA LEU A 9 -14.72 6.74 -8.81
C LEU A 9 -13.28 6.23 -8.56
N LEU A 10 -12.53 6.87 -7.66
CA LEU A 10 -11.16 6.50 -7.32
C LEU A 10 -11.08 5.20 -6.51
N ALA A 11 -12.08 4.97 -5.65
CA ALA A 11 -12.24 3.71 -4.93
C ALA A 11 -12.79 2.58 -5.83
N GLY A 12 -13.64 2.93 -6.82
CA GLY A 12 -14.26 1.97 -7.73
C GLY A 12 -13.29 1.25 -8.69
N LEU A 13 -12.11 1.81 -8.96
CA LEU A 13 -11.09 1.16 -9.79
C LEU A 13 -10.23 0.14 -9.02
N ALA A 14 -10.31 0.10 -7.69
CA ALA A 14 -9.65 -0.92 -6.86
C ALA A 14 -10.61 -2.04 -6.42
N ALA A 15 -11.92 -1.85 -6.59
CA ALA A 15 -12.94 -2.76 -6.08
C ALA A 15 -13.82 -3.34 -7.20
N GLY A 16 -13.31 -4.36 -7.89
CA GLY A 16 -14.14 -5.34 -8.57
C GLY A 16 -14.92 -6.23 -7.60
N GLY A 17 -15.51 -5.65 -6.55
CA GLY A 17 -16.10 -6.41 -5.45
C GLY A 17 -16.60 -5.52 -4.30
N CYS A 18 -17.42 -4.52 -4.59
CA CYS A 18 -18.22 -3.85 -3.56
C CYS A 18 -19.68 -4.33 -3.69
N THR A 19 -19.94 -5.60 -3.39
CA THR A 19 -21.29 -6.09 -3.13
C THR A 19 -21.25 -7.01 -1.92
N SER A 20 -21.78 -6.47 -0.80
CA SER A 20 -22.12 -7.11 0.48
C SER A 20 -21.02 -7.85 1.25
N LEU A 21 -20.63 -7.32 2.42
CA LEU A 21 -20.02 -8.13 3.48
C LEU A 21 -20.73 -7.92 4.83
N PRO A 22 -20.95 -9.00 5.60
CA PRO A 22 -21.75 -9.00 6.83
C PRO A 22 -21.00 -8.40 8.02
N ALA A 23 -21.76 -7.81 8.95
CA ALA A 23 -21.27 -7.21 10.18
C ALA A 23 -20.59 -8.25 11.08
N GLY A 24 -19.27 -8.10 11.31
CA GLY A 24 -18.53 -8.93 12.26
C GLY A 24 -17.05 -9.16 11.93
N LEU A 25 -16.58 -8.78 10.74
CA LEU A 25 -15.16 -8.85 10.38
C LEU A 25 -14.46 -7.54 10.71
N ALA A 26 -13.24 -7.63 11.24
CA ALA A 26 -12.34 -6.48 11.35
C ALA A 26 -12.31 -5.75 10.00
N PRO A 27 -12.34 -4.41 9.97
CA PRO A 27 -12.42 -3.65 8.73
C PRO A 27 -11.32 -4.12 7.78
N THR A 28 -11.74 -4.63 6.62
CA THR A 28 -10.84 -5.04 5.55
C THR A 28 -9.96 -3.85 5.13
N SER A 29 -8.79 -4.12 4.53
CA SER A 29 -7.87 -3.07 4.05
C SER A 29 -8.59 -1.99 3.23
N ALA A 30 -9.54 -2.40 2.40
CA ALA A 30 -10.38 -1.53 1.60
C ALA A 30 -11.34 -0.65 2.42
N GLU A 31 -11.94 -1.17 3.49
CA GLU A 31 -12.85 -0.40 4.36
C GLU A 31 -12.10 0.65 5.17
N HIS A 32 -10.91 0.32 5.70
CA HIS A 32 -10.04 1.28 6.38
C HIS A 32 -9.58 2.39 5.42
N ALA A 33 -9.13 2.00 4.23
CA ALA A 33 -8.72 2.92 3.17
C ALA A 33 -9.87 3.85 2.71
N CYS A 34 -11.08 3.30 2.53
CA CYS A 34 -12.27 4.08 2.19
C CYS A 34 -12.66 5.06 3.31
N ARG A 35 -12.60 4.63 4.57
CA ARG A 35 -12.91 5.52 5.71
C ARG A 35 -11.96 6.70 5.79
N ALA A 36 -10.65 6.48 5.60
CA ALA A 36 -9.70 7.57 5.55
C ALA A 36 -10.16 8.59 4.49
N VAL A 37 -10.41 8.17 3.26
CA VAL A 37 -10.76 9.10 2.19
C VAL A 37 -12.10 9.82 2.41
N LEU A 38 -13.11 9.12 2.93
CA LEU A 38 -14.47 9.64 3.09
C LEU A 38 -14.68 10.52 4.33
N ASP A 39 -13.83 10.35 5.35
CA ASP A 39 -13.82 11.17 6.56
C ASP A 39 -12.48 11.90 6.70
N PRO A 40 -12.29 13.01 5.95
CA PRO A 40 -11.03 13.73 5.96
C PRO A 40 -10.83 14.53 7.26
N PRO A 41 -9.66 14.45 7.92
CA PRO A 41 -9.29 15.39 8.96
C PRO A 41 -9.25 16.80 8.38
N ALA A 42 -9.43 17.79 9.25
CA ALA A 42 -9.46 19.20 8.89
C ALA A 42 -8.11 19.77 8.39
N ASP A 43 -7.09 18.93 8.25
CA ASP A 43 -5.71 19.31 7.92
C ASP A 43 -5.49 19.58 6.41
N GLY A 44 -6.49 19.28 5.57
CA GLY A 44 -6.41 19.50 4.12
C GLY A 44 -5.41 18.60 3.39
N SER A 45 -4.95 17.52 4.03
CA SER A 45 -4.01 16.57 3.45
C SER A 45 -4.55 15.95 2.15
N ASP A 46 -3.68 15.78 1.15
CA ASP A 46 -4.07 15.23 -0.16
C ASP A 46 -4.74 13.85 0.00
N PRO A 47 -5.93 13.63 -0.60
CA PRO A 47 -6.68 12.40 -0.39
C PRO A 47 -5.95 11.14 -0.87
N TRP A 48 -5.07 11.25 -1.87
CA TRP A 48 -4.29 10.12 -2.36
C TRP A 48 -3.10 9.79 -1.47
N PHE A 49 -2.46 10.81 -0.90
CA PHE A 49 -1.47 10.61 0.15
C PHE A 49 -2.08 9.85 1.34
N ARG A 50 -3.27 10.24 1.79
CA ARG A 50 -3.97 9.59 2.91
C ARG A 50 -4.41 8.18 2.59
N LEU A 51 -4.93 7.96 1.37
CA LEU A 51 -5.27 6.64 0.88
C LEU A 51 -4.04 5.74 0.86
N GLY A 52 -2.90 6.24 0.38
CA GLY A 52 -1.64 5.52 0.37
C GLY A 52 -1.18 5.11 1.77
N ASN A 53 -1.28 6.00 2.77
CA ASN A 53 -0.95 5.67 4.16
C ASN A 53 -1.85 4.54 4.69
N ALA A 54 -3.17 4.67 4.52
CA ALA A 54 -4.12 3.67 5.02
C ALA A 54 -3.93 2.29 4.37
N LEU A 55 -3.62 2.26 3.06
CA LEU A 55 -3.30 1.02 2.34
C LEU A 55 -1.96 0.41 2.79
N ALA A 56 -0.96 1.25 3.04
CA ALA A 56 0.34 0.80 3.54
C ALA A 56 0.25 0.23 4.96
N GLU A 57 -0.53 0.87 5.85
CA GLU A 57 -0.83 0.35 7.20
C GLU A 57 -1.59 -0.97 7.15
N ALA A 58 -2.46 -1.15 6.16
CA ALA A 58 -3.18 -2.39 5.92
C ALA A 58 -2.33 -3.47 5.21
N GLY A 59 -1.09 -3.19 4.84
CA GLY A 59 -0.19 -4.12 4.14
C GLY A 59 -0.46 -4.30 2.64
N ASP A 60 -1.42 -3.56 2.06
CA ASP A 60 -1.69 -3.57 0.61
C ASP A 60 -0.73 -2.61 -0.11
N TYR A 61 0.53 -3.03 -0.17
CA TYR A 61 1.63 -2.22 -0.69
C TYR A 61 1.48 -1.88 -2.19
N ASP A 62 0.89 -2.77 -2.98
CA ASP A 62 0.61 -2.52 -4.40
C ASP A 62 -0.41 -1.39 -4.58
N ALA A 63 -1.51 -1.41 -3.82
CA ALA A 63 -2.50 -0.34 -3.85
C ALA A 63 -1.94 0.96 -3.28
N ALA A 64 -1.15 0.89 -2.21
CA ALA A 64 -0.48 2.05 -1.63
C ALA A 64 0.46 2.73 -2.63
N GLU A 65 1.26 1.97 -3.38
CA GLU A 65 2.14 2.51 -4.43
C GLU A 65 1.33 3.30 -5.47
N ARG A 66 0.21 2.75 -5.95
CA ARG A 66 -0.65 3.44 -6.94
C ARG A 66 -1.22 4.74 -6.38
N ALA A 67 -1.67 4.75 -5.13
CA ALA A 67 -2.20 5.93 -4.48
C ALA A 67 -1.13 7.02 -4.31
N TYR A 68 0.06 6.69 -3.82
CA TYR A 68 1.15 7.67 -3.69
C TYR A 68 1.63 8.22 -5.02
N ARG A 69 1.70 7.38 -6.08
CA ARG A 69 2.02 7.85 -7.43
C ARG A 69 1.00 8.87 -7.93
N GLU A 70 -0.28 8.65 -7.66
CA GLU A 70 -1.34 9.61 -8.03
C GLU A 70 -1.27 10.91 -7.20
N SER A 71 -0.97 10.83 -5.90
CA SER A 71 -0.67 12.01 -5.07
C SER A 71 0.48 12.83 -5.68
N LEU A 72 1.59 12.18 -6.04
CA LEU A 72 2.75 12.84 -6.63
C LEU A 72 2.51 13.40 -8.04
N ARG A 73 1.64 12.76 -8.84
CA ARG A 73 1.21 13.30 -10.14
C ARG A 73 0.46 14.63 -9.99
N ARG A 74 -0.34 14.77 -8.94
CA ARG A 74 -1.10 15.99 -8.65
C ARG A 74 -0.25 17.07 -8.02
N ARG A 75 0.54 16.69 -7.02
CA ARG A 75 1.44 17.59 -6.32
C ARG A 75 2.71 16.84 -5.91
N PRO A 76 3.88 17.22 -6.47
CA PRO A 76 5.15 16.73 -5.95
C PRO A 76 5.27 17.06 -4.46
N ASP A 77 5.46 16.04 -3.64
CA ASP A 77 5.52 16.18 -2.19
C ASP A 77 6.63 15.28 -1.62
N PRO A 78 7.61 15.82 -0.87
CA PRO A 78 8.73 15.04 -0.34
C PRO A 78 8.30 13.92 0.61
N ARG A 79 7.28 14.14 1.45
CA ARG A 79 6.79 13.14 2.40
C ARG A 79 6.11 11.98 1.66
N THR A 80 5.28 12.28 0.67
CA THR A 80 4.66 11.28 -0.21
C THR A 80 5.73 10.47 -0.95
N ARG A 81 6.79 11.12 -1.44
CA ARG A 81 7.91 10.43 -2.09
C ARG A 81 8.67 9.52 -1.12
N HIS A 82 8.89 9.97 0.11
CA HIS A 82 9.51 9.16 1.16
C HIS A 82 8.65 7.92 1.47
N ASN A 83 7.34 8.09 1.68
CA ASN A 83 6.44 6.97 1.96
C ASN A 83 6.33 5.99 0.77
N LEU A 84 6.33 6.51 -0.46
CA LEU A 84 6.40 5.68 -1.66
C LEU A 84 7.66 4.82 -1.68
N ALA A 85 8.82 5.38 -1.32
CA ALA A 85 10.08 4.63 -1.26
C ALA A 85 10.03 3.51 -0.19
N LEU A 86 9.41 3.75 0.97
CA LEU A 86 9.22 2.72 1.99
C LEU A 86 8.34 1.57 1.48
N VAL A 87 7.25 1.90 0.79
CA VAL A 87 6.36 0.88 0.18
C VAL A 87 7.08 0.10 -0.92
N GLN A 88 7.90 0.76 -1.74
CA GLN A 88 8.69 0.11 -2.78
C GLN A 88 9.74 -0.83 -2.20
N LEU A 89 10.36 -0.47 -1.07
CA LEU A 89 11.25 -1.38 -0.35
C LEU A 89 10.49 -2.62 0.11
N GLN A 90 9.30 -2.47 0.71
CA GLN A 90 8.48 -3.61 1.14
C GLN A 90 8.10 -4.53 -0.04
N LEU A 91 7.67 -3.96 -1.18
CA LEU A 91 7.39 -4.72 -2.40
C LEU A 91 8.61 -5.47 -2.92
N GLY A 92 9.79 -4.84 -2.89
CA GLY A 92 11.04 -5.50 -3.27
C GLY A 92 11.39 -6.67 -2.35
N LEU A 93 11.21 -6.51 -1.04
CA LEU A 93 11.48 -7.56 -0.05
C LEU A 93 10.54 -8.76 -0.24
N THR A 94 9.23 -8.52 -0.37
CA THR A 94 8.23 -9.58 -0.56
C THR A 94 8.40 -10.28 -1.91
N GLY A 95 8.70 -9.53 -2.98
CA GLY A 95 9.00 -10.06 -4.30
C GLY A 95 10.26 -10.94 -4.29
N LEU A 96 11.34 -10.48 -3.63
CA LEU A 96 12.56 -11.27 -3.48
C LEU A 96 12.31 -12.55 -2.68
N GLN A 97 11.54 -12.46 -1.58
CA GLN A 97 11.17 -13.63 -0.78
C GLN A 97 10.38 -14.66 -1.60
N ALA A 98 9.39 -14.20 -2.39
CA ALA A 98 8.58 -15.06 -3.25
C ALA A 98 9.43 -15.72 -4.34
N ALA A 99 10.30 -14.95 -5.00
CA ALA A 99 11.22 -15.47 -6.01
C ALA A 99 12.17 -16.53 -5.42
N ALA A 100 12.75 -16.26 -4.24
CA ALA A 100 13.61 -17.22 -3.56
C ALA A 100 12.86 -18.50 -3.14
N ALA A 101 11.59 -18.37 -2.72
CA ALA A 101 10.77 -19.52 -2.34
C ALA A 101 10.47 -20.47 -3.52
N ALA A 102 10.48 -19.96 -4.75
CA ALA A 102 10.28 -20.74 -5.97
C ALA A 102 11.52 -21.52 -6.42
N LEU A 103 12.71 -21.21 -5.89
CA LEU A 103 13.95 -21.93 -6.19
C LEU A 103 14.09 -23.22 -5.38
N PRO A 104 14.86 -24.21 -5.86
CA PRO A 104 15.25 -25.39 -5.06
C PRO A 104 15.87 -25.01 -3.72
N ALA A 105 15.73 -25.89 -2.71
CA ALA A 105 16.17 -25.59 -1.35
C ALA A 105 17.69 -25.40 -1.22
N ASP A 106 18.46 -26.08 -2.07
CA ASP A 106 19.92 -26.06 -2.18
C ASP A 106 20.45 -25.02 -3.17
N ASP A 107 19.56 -24.26 -3.83
CA ASP A 107 19.95 -23.20 -4.75
C ASP A 107 20.72 -22.09 -4.00
N PRO A 108 21.95 -21.75 -4.41
CA PRO A 108 22.75 -20.70 -3.76
C PRO A 108 22.05 -19.34 -3.70
N ALA A 109 21.26 -18.98 -4.72
CA ALA A 109 20.52 -17.72 -4.75
C ALA A 109 19.39 -17.70 -3.71
N ARG A 110 18.76 -18.84 -3.42
CA ARG A 110 17.78 -18.96 -2.33
C ARG A 110 18.42 -18.75 -0.97
N VAL A 111 19.57 -19.39 -0.73
CA VAL A 111 20.32 -19.25 0.54
C VAL A 111 20.77 -17.81 0.74
N ALA A 112 21.35 -17.19 -0.29
CA ALA A 112 21.78 -15.80 -0.27
C ALA A 112 20.62 -14.83 -0.01
N SER A 113 19.49 -15.00 -0.71
CA SER A 113 18.30 -14.17 -0.53
C SER A 113 17.75 -14.25 0.90
N ARG A 114 17.72 -15.45 1.49
CA ARG A 114 17.28 -15.63 2.89
C ARG A 114 18.20 -14.92 3.88
N ALA A 115 19.52 -14.98 3.68
CA ALA A 115 20.49 -14.30 4.53
C ALA A 115 20.30 -12.78 4.44
N TYR A 116 20.19 -12.25 3.22
CA TYR A 116 19.97 -10.82 2.96
C TYR A 116 18.67 -10.30 3.61
N LEU A 117 17.54 -11.00 3.41
CA LEU A 117 16.26 -10.62 4.01
C LEU A 117 16.30 -10.68 5.55
N HIS A 118 17.04 -11.64 6.11
CA HIS A 118 17.21 -11.73 7.56
C HIS A 118 17.95 -10.50 8.12
N GLU A 119 19.04 -10.09 7.47
CA GLU A 119 19.83 -8.92 7.88
C GLU A 119 19.04 -7.61 7.76
N LEU A 120 18.35 -7.40 6.64
CA LEU A 120 17.52 -6.21 6.46
C LEU A 120 16.41 -6.09 7.51
N ARG A 121 15.76 -7.21 7.86
CA ARG A 121 14.72 -7.20 8.89
C ARG A 121 15.24 -6.87 10.29
N GLN A 122 16.53 -7.07 10.56
CA GLN A 122 17.15 -6.70 11.83
C GLN A 122 17.65 -5.26 11.89
N THR A 123 17.85 -4.62 10.72
CA THR A 123 18.40 -3.26 10.63
C THR A 123 17.34 -2.20 10.33
N LEU A 124 16.16 -2.59 9.87
CA LEU A 124 15.02 -1.68 9.71
C LEU A 124 14.46 -1.28 11.10
N PRO A 125 14.27 0.02 11.37
CA PRO A 125 13.77 0.55 12.64
C PRO A 125 12.29 0.22 12.90
#